data_AF-A0A327JNT8-F1
#
_entry.id   AF-A0A327JNT8-F1
#
_cell.length_a   1.000
_cell.length_b   1.000
_cell.length_c   1.000
_cell.angle_alpha   90.00
_cell.angle_beta   90.00
_cell.angle_gamma   90.00
#
_symmetry.space_group_name_H-M   'P 1'
#
loop_
_entity.id
_entity.type
_entity.pdbx_description
1 polymer ?
#
loop_
_entity_poly.entity_id
_entity_poly.type
_entity_poly.pdbx_seq_one_letter_code
_entity_poly.pdbx_strand_id
1 'polypeptide(L)'
;MPAPSSASARSPSRIAGTTTSARTPGGNLTAPRTQRDFPPPAGSPDGRKGLRPYLKQQSGELAARQTEAQRRLRQGWKRDVKRFWNWVKRPAVLGTLFLGTLGIFVAMVGFSAALDYTNRTEFCISCHEMRTNYEEYKRSFHHKNISGVHVGCADCHVPKDFPAKYIAKIAASKDVLHHLLGTIDTPEKYEAQRLVMAQRVWSHMESRKSKNCRGCHDFESMELEEQSRRARRKHTEAVETGDHCISCHKGIVHKLPANYDG
;
A
#
# COMPACT_ATOMS: atom_id res chain seq x y z
N MET A 1 -30.26 -5.62 15.23
CA MET A 1 -31.34 -6.12 14.34
C MET A 1 -32.21 -4.91 13.98
N PRO A 2 -32.61 -4.64 12.71
CA PRO A 2 -32.70 -5.56 11.58
C PRO A 2 -31.91 -5.12 10.31
N ALA A 3 -31.62 -6.11 9.46
CA ALA A 3 -31.52 -6.05 8.00
C ALA A 3 -32.61 -7.04 7.46
N PRO A 4 -32.98 -7.12 6.17
CA PRO A 4 -32.27 -6.63 4.98
C PRO A 4 -33.15 -5.95 3.90
N SER A 5 -32.54 -5.29 2.92
CA SER A 5 -33.16 -5.11 1.60
C SER A 5 -32.09 -5.00 0.51
N SER A 6 -32.26 -5.84 -0.50
CA SER A 6 -31.43 -6.02 -1.68
C SER A 6 -31.77 -5.02 -2.79
N ALA A 7 -30.78 -4.40 -3.43
CA ALA A 7 -30.96 -3.83 -4.78
C ALA A 7 -29.64 -3.71 -5.57
N SER A 8 -29.56 -4.56 -6.59
CA SER A 8 -29.16 -4.29 -7.99
C SER A 8 -27.84 -3.56 -8.30
N ALA A 9 -26.92 -4.32 -8.90
CA ALA A 9 -25.70 -3.86 -9.54
C ALA A 9 -25.97 -2.95 -10.76
N ARG A 10 -25.43 -1.73 -10.73
CA ARG A 10 -25.36 -0.83 -11.89
C ARG A 10 -23.99 -0.89 -12.56
N SER A 11 -24.05 -0.89 -13.89
CA SER A 11 -22.96 -0.95 -14.86
C SER A 11 -21.95 0.21 -14.74
N PRO A 12 -20.66 0.01 -15.10
CA PRO A 12 -19.67 1.09 -15.05
C PRO A 12 -19.85 2.06 -16.23
N SER A 13 -20.11 3.32 -15.88
CA SER A 13 -20.12 4.46 -16.80
C SER A 13 -18.74 4.68 -17.44
N ARG A 14 -18.76 4.80 -18.77
CA ARG A 14 -17.61 5.02 -19.64
C ARG A 14 -17.06 6.44 -19.45
N ILE A 15 -15.75 6.53 -19.19
CA ILE A 15 -14.99 7.77 -19.03
C ILE A 15 -15.01 8.54 -20.36
N ALA A 16 -15.49 9.79 -20.31
CA ALA A 16 -15.45 10.74 -21.41
C ALA A 16 -14.03 11.31 -21.53
N GLY A 17 -13.37 11.02 -22.65
CA GLY A 17 -12.13 11.67 -23.04
C GLY A 17 -12.40 13.06 -23.60
N THR A 18 -11.81 14.06 -22.95
CA THR A 18 -11.73 15.45 -23.41
C THR A 18 -10.89 15.54 -24.69
N THR A 19 -11.51 15.93 -25.81
CA THR A 19 -10.77 16.31 -27.01
C THR A 19 -10.49 17.81 -26.96
N THR A 20 -9.21 18.14 -26.86
CA THR A 20 -8.67 19.48 -27.02
C THR A 20 -8.95 19.97 -28.44
N SER A 21 -9.60 21.12 -28.56
CA SER A 21 -9.90 21.78 -29.83
C SER A 21 -8.62 22.38 -30.42
N ALA A 22 -8.08 21.74 -31.45
CA ALA A 22 -7.06 22.33 -32.31
C ALA A 22 -7.75 23.15 -33.41
N ARG A 23 -7.60 24.47 -33.32
CA ARG A 23 -8.07 25.47 -34.29
C ARG A 23 -7.21 25.39 -35.56
N THR A 24 -7.77 24.91 -36.66
CA THR A 24 -7.16 24.98 -38.01
C THR A 24 -7.54 26.31 -38.67
N PRO A 25 -6.66 26.96 -39.46
CA PRO A 25 -6.96 28.24 -40.10
C PRO A 25 -7.91 28.06 -41.29
N GLY A 26 -8.71 29.09 -41.56
CA GLY A 26 -9.78 29.09 -42.54
C GLY A 26 -9.36 28.67 -43.95
N GLY A 27 -9.95 27.57 -44.40
CA GLY A 27 -10.07 27.20 -45.81
C GLY A 27 -11.55 27.06 -46.13
N ASN A 28 -12.00 27.65 -47.24
CA ASN A 28 -13.37 27.54 -47.76
C ASN A 28 -13.80 26.07 -47.81
N LEU A 29 -14.75 25.69 -46.94
CA LEU A 29 -15.38 24.37 -46.98
C LEU A 29 -16.36 24.35 -48.15
N THR A 30 -15.90 23.88 -49.31
CA THR A 30 -16.80 23.35 -50.33
C THR A 30 -17.67 22.24 -49.72
N ALA A 31 -18.97 22.26 -49.99
CA ALA A 31 -19.93 21.28 -49.48
C ALA A 31 -19.40 19.84 -49.63
N PRO A 32 -19.64 18.95 -48.64
CA PRO A 32 -19.24 17.55 -48.76
C PRO A 32 -19.87 16.97 -50.03
N ARG A 33 -19.02 16.48 -50.95
CA ARG A 33 -19.44 15.75 -52.15
C ARG A 33 -20.51 14.73 -51.75
N THR A 34 -21.66 14.83 -52.37
CA THR A 34 -22.75 13.88 -52.12
C THR A 34 -22.34 12.54 -52.74
N GLN A 35 -22.90 11.43 -52.25
CA GLN A 35 -22.59 10.07 -52.77
C GLN A 35 -22.74 9.93 -54.31
N ARG A 36 -23.42 10.88 -54.97
CA ARG A 36 -23.60 10.94 -56.43
C ARG A 36 -22.37 11.43 -57.19
N ASP A 37 -21.39 12.01 -56.50
CA ASP A 37 -20.19 12.57 -57.13
C ASP A 37 -19.04 11.57 -57.27
N PHE A 38 -19.24 10.33 -56.82
CA PHE A 38 -18.28 9.24 -57.00
C PHE A 38 -18.67 8.43 -58.25
N PRO A 39 -17.76 8.30 -59.24
CA PRO A 39 -18.01 7.40 -60.36
C PRO A 39 -18.23 5.97 -59.84
N PRO A 40 -19.12 5.20 -60.49
CA PRO A 40 -19.35 3.81 -60.09
C PRO A 40 -18.03 3.03 -60.13
N PRO A 41 -17.85 2.06 -59.21
CA PRO A 41 -16.64 1.25 -59.17
C PRO A 41 -16.41 0.60 -60.54
N ALA A 42 -15.15 0.60 -60.99
CA ALA A 42 -14.76 0.04 -62.28
C ALA A 42 -15.29 -1.39 -62.44
N GLY A 43 -16.01 -1.66 -63.55
CA GLY A 43 -16.65 -2.95 -63.82
C GLY A 43 -18.08 -3.10 -63.29
N SER A 44 -18.69 -2.05 -62.73
CA SER A 44 -20.11 -2.07 -62.35
C SER A 44 -21.01 -2.16 -63.59
N PRO A 45 -22.00 -3.08 -63.63
CA PRO A 45 -22.88 -3.24 -64.79
C PRO A 45 -23.86 -2.07 -64.93
N ASP A 46 -24.11 -1.66 -66.17
CA ASP A 46 -25.08 -0.60 -66.48
C ASP A 46 -26.52 -1.15 -66.31
N GLY A 47 -27.27 -0.58 -65.37
CA GLY A 47 -28.64 -0.97 -65.06
C GLY A 47 -28.83 -2.10 -64.01
N ARG A 48 -30.09 -2.24 -63.55
CA ARG A 48 -30.44 -3.08 -62.37
C ARG A 48 -30.21 -4.58 -62.57
N LYS A 49 -30.22 -5.10 -63.80
CA LYS A 49 -30.18 -6.55 -64.08
C LYS A 49 -28.82 -7.18 -63.73
N GLY A 50 -27.71 -6.44 -63.82
CA GLY A 50 -26.37 -6.93 -63.45
C GLY A 50 -25.96 -6.61 -62.01
N LEU A 51 -26.66 -5.68 -61.34
CA LEU A 51 -26.22 -5.16 -60.03
C LEU A 51 -26.25 -6.22 -58.92
N ARG A 52 -27.27 -7.09 -58.89
CA ARG A 52 -27.37 -8.16 -57.88
C ARG A 52 -26.22 -9.18 -57.96
N PRO A 53 -25.89 -9.77 -59.13
CA PRO A 53 -24.75 -10.68 -59.25
C PRO A 53 -23.42 -9.98 -58.96
N TYR A 54 -23.23 -8.73 -59.40
CA TYR A 54 -22.04 -7.93 -59.09
C TYR A 54 -21.85 -7.70 -57.58
N LEU A 55 -22.90 -7.29 -56.86
CA LEU A 55 -22.83 -7.09 -55.41
C LEU A 55 -22.58 -8.40 -54.66
N LYS A 56 -23.17 -9.52 -55.10
CA LYS A 56 -22.91 -10.85 -54.53
C LYS A 56 -21.44 -11.24 -54.72
N GLN A 57 -20.88 -11.01 -55.91
CA GLN A 57 -19.46 -11.24 -56.17
C GLN A 57 -18.57 -10.38 -55.27
N GLN A 58 -18.79 -9.06 -55.22
CA GLN A 58 -18.01 -8.17 -54.36
C GLN A 58 -18.11 -8.53 -52.88
N SER A 59 -19.29 -8.91 -52.40
CA SER A 59 -19.48 -9.34 -51.00
C SER A 59 -18.69 -10.62 -50.68
N GLY A 60 -18.61 -11.56 -51.62
CA GLY A 60 -17.82 -12.78 -51.50
C GLY A 60 -16.32 -12.49 -51.48
N GLU A 61 -15.84 -11.60 -52.36
CA GLU A 61 -14.44 -11.17 -52.41
C GLU A 61 -14.02 -10.42 -51.12
N LEU A 62 -14.87 -9.54 -50.60
CA LEU A 62 -14.66 -8.85 -49.32
C LEU A 62 -14.58 -9.83 -48.14
N ALA A 63 -15.51 -10.78 -48.05
CA ALA A 63 -15.52 -11.80 -47.01
C ALA A 63 -14.27 -12.71 -47.08
N ALA A 64 -13.83 -13.08 -48.29
CA ALA A 64 -12.61 -13.85 -48.49
C ALA A 64 -11.36 -13.05 -48.03
N ARG A 65 -11.24 -11.78 -48.42
CA ARG A 65 -10.15 -10.89 -48.00
C ARG A 65 -10.13 -10.68 -46.48
N GLN A 66 -11.28 -10.49 -45.85
CA GLN A 66 -11.39 -10.38 -44.39
C GLN A 66 -10.96 -11.67 -43.69
N THR A 67 -11.37 -12.84 -44.22
CA THR A 67 -11.00 -14.15 -43.67
C THR A 67 -9.50 -14.41 -43.80
N GLU A 68 -8.89 -14.05 -44.93
CA GLU A 68 -7.44 -14.14 -45.13
C GLU A 68 -6.67 -13.20 -44.22
N ALA A 69 -7.12 -11.96 -44.06
CA ALA A 69 -6.51 -10.99 -43.13
C ALA A 69 -6.56 -11.52 -41.68
N GLN A 70 -7.71 -12.03 -41.23
CA GLN A 70 -7.84 -12.65 -39.91
C GLN A 70 -6.95 -13.89 -39.75
N ARG A 71 -6.83 -14.74 -40.77
CA ARG A 71 -5.93 -15.90 -40.76
C ARG A 71 -4.47 -15.48 -40.68
N ARG A 72 -4.03 -14.47 -41.44
CA ARG A 72 -2.67 -13.92 -41.41
C ARG A 72 -2.33 -13.34 -40.03
N LEU A 73 -3.23 -12.57 -39.44
CA LEU A 73 -3.06 -12.04 -38.07
C LEU A 73 -2.94 -13.17 -37.05
N ARG A 74 -3.83 -14.18 -37.11
CA ARG A 74 -3.79 -15.33 -36.19
C ARG A 74 -2.52 -16.17 -36.37
N GLN A 75 -2.05 -16.36 -37.61
CA GLN A 75 -0.81 -17.08 -37.89
C GLN A 75 0.44 -16.29 -37.48
N GLY A 76 0.44 -14.96 -37.70
CA GLY A 76 1.47 -14.05 -37.23
C GLY A 76 1.59 -14.11 -35.70
N TRP A 77 0.47 -13.94 -35.00
CA TRP A 77 0.38 -14.08 -33.55
C TRP A 77 0.94 -15.42 -33.05
N LYS A 78 0.51 -16.54 -33.64
CA LYS A 78 1.02 -17.87 -33.27
C LYS A 78 2.53 -17.99 -33.48
N ARG A 79 3.08 -17.43 -34.56
CA ARG A 79 4.52 -17.43 -34.83
C ARG A 79 5.28 -16.61 -33.79
N ASP A 80 4.76 -15.44 -33.43
CA ASP A 80 5.44 -14.53 -32.50
C ASP A 80 5.40 -15.07 -31.06
N VAL A 81 4.26 -15.64 -30.64
CA VAL A 81 4.16 -16.40 -29.38
C VAL A 81 5.13 -17.57 -29.36
N LYS A 82 5.21 -18.36 -30.45
CA LYS A 82 6.15 -19.48 -30.53
C LYS A 82 7.61 -19.02 -30.46
N ARG A 83 7.96 -17.90 -31.11
CA ARG A 83 9.31 -17.31 -31.03
C ARG A 83 9.63 -16.85 -29.61
N PHE A 84 8.71 -16.15 -28.95
CA PHE A 84 8.86 -15.72 -27.56
C PHE A 84 9.09 -16.93 -26.64
N TRP A 85 8.27 -17.99 -26.77
CA TRP A 85 8.44 -19.20 -25.97
C TRP A 85 9.73 -19.97 -26.25
N ASN A 86 10.18 -20.01 -27.50
CA ASN A 86 11.48 -20.58 -27.82
C ASN A 86 12.64 -19.73 -27.28
N TRP A 87 12.47 -18.41 -27.20
CA TRP A 87 13.46 -17.50 -26.61
C TRP A 87 13.54 -17.66 -25.08
N VAL A 88 12.39 -17.67 -24.38
CA VAL A 88 12.35 -17.88 -22.92
C VAL A 88 12.93 -19.24 -22.53
N LYS A 89 12.67 -20.29 -23.32
CA LYS A 89 13.21 -21.63 -23.09
C LYS A 89 14.72 -21.76 -23.34
N ARG A 90 15.40 -20.72 -23.84
CA ARG A 90 16.86 -20.78 -23.99
C ARG A 90 17.49 -20.93 -22.61
N PRO A 91 18.46 -21.85 -22.44
CA PRO A 91 19.06 -22.11 -21.13
C PRO A 91 19.70 -20.87 -20.52
N ALA A 92 20.25 -19.97 -21.34
CA ALA A 92 20.77 -18.68 -20.89
C ALA A 92 19.67 -17.78 -20.29
N VAL A 93 18.51 -17.67 -20.94
CA VAL A 93 17.39 -16.85 -20.44
C VAL A 93 16.80 -17.44 -19.17
N LEU A 94 16.58 -18.77 -19.14
CA LEU A 94 16.13 -19.46 -17.93
C LEU A 94 17.15 -19.31 -16.79
N GLY A 95 18.44 -19.44 -17.07
CA GLY A 95 19.51 -19.26 -16.09
C GLY A 95 19.54 -17.84 -15.52
N THR A 96 19.44 -16.81 -16.36
CA THR A 96 19.36 -15.41 -15.89
C THR A 96 18.09 -15.15 -15.09
N LEU A 97 16.94 -15.65 -15.52
CA LEU A 97 15.69 -15.51 -14.77
C LEU A 97 15.80 -16.20 -13.42
N PHE A 98 16.33 -17.42 -13.37
CA PHE A 98 16.52 -18.17 -12.14
C PHE A 98 17.49 -17.47 -11.18
N LEU A 99 18.65 -17.02 -11.66
CA LEU A 99 19.61 -16.29 -10.83
C LEU A 99 19.05 -14.95 -10.35
N GLY A 100 18.31 -14.24 -11.21
CA GLY A 100 17.65 -12.98 -10.87
C GLY A 100 16.56 -13.18 -9.80
N THR A 101 15.69 -14.18 -9.96
CA THR A 101 14.66 -14.48 -8.96
C THR A 101 15.27 -14.97 -7.65
N LEU A 102 16.31 -15.81 -7.70
CA LEU A 102 17.03 -16.26 -6.52
C LEU A 102 17.69 -15.08 -5.80
N GLY A 103 18.32 -14.15 -6.53
CA GLY A 103 18.91 -12.94 -5.96
C GLY A 103 17.88 -12.06 -5.27
N ILE A 104 16.72 -11.83 -5.90
CA ILE A 104 15.61 -11.08 -5.28
C ILE A 104 15.09 -11.79 -4.03
N PHE A 105 14.92 -13.11 -4.09
CA PHE A 105 14.47 -13.91 -2.95
C PHE A 105 15.44 -13.79 -1.76
N VAL A 106 16.73 -13.98 -1.99
CA VAL A 106 17.78 -13.83 -0.96
C VAL A 106 17.77 -12.42 -0.38
N ALA A 107 17.67 -11.39 -1.22
CA ALA A 107 17.61 -10.01 -0.76
C ALA A 107 16.37 -9.72 0.10
N MET A 108 15.19 -10.22 -0.30
CA MET A 108 13.95 -10.06 0.47
C MET A 108 14.00 -10.78 1.82
N VAL A 109 14.53 -12.00 1.85
CA VAL A 109 14.71 -12.78 3.09
C VAL A 109 15.71 -12.07 4.00
N GLY A 110 16.87 -11.67 3.48
CA GLY A 110 17.89 -10.94 4.25
C GLY A 110 17.37 -9.62 4.79
N PHE A 111 16.63 -8.86 3.98
CA PHE A 111 16.00 -7.61 4.41
C PHE A 111 14.97 -7.81 5.52
N SER A 112 14.12 -8.83 5.39
CA SER A 112 13.11 -9.15 6.41
C SER A 112 13.77 -9.59 7.73
N ALA A 113 14.80 -10.43 7.65
CA ALA A 113 15.59 -10.83 8.81
C ALA A 113 16.29 -9.65 9.49
N ALA A 114 16.84 -8.71 8.71
CA ALA A 114 17.44 -7.49 9.25
C ALA A 114 16.40 -6.61 9.95
N LEU A 115 15.21 -6.43 9.36
CA LEU A 115 14.12 -5.70 10.00
C LEU A 115 13.73 -6.34 11.34
N ASP A 116 13.58 -7.65 11.40
CA ASP A 116 13.22 -8.36 12.62
C ASP A 116 14.33 -8.31 13.67
N TYR A 117 15.60 -8.39 13.25
CA TYR A 117 16.75 -8.20 14.14
C TYR A 117 16.72 -6.81 14.79
N THR A 118 16.49 -5.75 14.00
CA THR A 118 16.39 -4.37 14.53
C THR A 118 15.13 -4.09 15.36
N ASN A 119 14.21 -5.05 15.48
CA ASN A 119 13.04 -4.96 16.37
C ASN A 119 13.29 -5.60 17.75
N ARG A 120 14.43 -6.28 17.93
CA ARG A 120 14.78 -6.90 19.19
C ARG A 120 15.11 -5.84 20.25
N THR A 121 14.71 -6.10 21.50
CA THR A 121 15.04 -5.22 22.63
C THR A 121 16.55 -5.05 22.77
N GLU A 122 17.32 -6.11 22.53
CA GLU A 122 18.79 -6.12 22.57
C GLU A 122 19.40 -5.15 21.57
N PHE A 123 18.79 -5.01 20.39
CA PHE A 123 19.23 -4.03 19.40
C PHE A 123 18.92 -2.60 19.88
N CYS A 124 17.72 -2.36 20.40
CA CYS A 124 17.33 -1.04 20.90
C CYS A 124 18.28 -0.55 22.03
N ILE A 125 18.66 -1.44 22.95
CA ILE A 125 19.53 -1.09 24.08
C ILE A 125 21.03 -1.16 23.76
N SER A 126 21.41 -1.44 22.51
CA SER A 126 22.81 -1.45 22.09
C SER A 126 23.44 -0.06 22.12
N CYS A 127 22.62 1.00 22.01
CA CYS A 127 23.03 2.39 22.16
C CYS A 127 22.88 2.85 23.62
N HIS A 128 23.80 3.70 24.08
CA HIS A 128 23.87 4.09 25.50
C HIS A 128 22.68 4.99 25.92
N GLU A 129 22.12 5.73 24.97
CA GLU A 129 20.97 6.62 25.13
C GLU A 129 19.72 5.88 25.64
N MET A 130 19.57 4.61 25.28
CA MET A 130 18.39 3.80 25.64
C MET A 130 18.50 3.13 27.01
N ARG A 131 19.65 3.22 27.70
CA ARG A 131 19.84 2.59 29.02
C ARG A 131 18.86 3.12 30.06
N THR A 132 18.63 4.43 30.10
CA THR A 132 17.65 5.06 31.01
C THR A 132 16.26 4.48 30.79
N ASN A 133 15.81 4.42 29.52
CA ASN A 133 14.50 3.85 29.18
C ASN A 133 14.42 2.36 29.54
N TYR A 134 15.49 1.59 29.35
CA TYR A 134 15.53 0.18 29.67
C TYR A 134 15.42 -0.07 31.19
N GLU A 135 16.11 0.71 32.02
CA GLU A 135 16.00 0.61 33.48
C GLU A 135 14.59 0.95 33.98
N GLU A 136 13.92 1.92 33.35
CA GLU A 136 12.51 2.23 33.64
C GLU A 136 11.59 1.09 33.19
N TYR A 137 11.78 0.57 31.98
CA TYR A 137 11.01 -0.55 31.43
C TYR A 137 11.09 -1.79 32.33
N LYS A 138 12.28 -2.14 32.83
CA LYS A 138 12.48 -3.30 33.73
C LYS A 138 11.67 -3.23 35.02
N ARG A 139 11.31 -2.01 35.45
CA ARG A 139 10.52 -1.77 36.66
C ARG A 139 9.01 -1.71 36.37
N SER A 140 8.63 -1.65 35.10
CA SER A 140 7.24 -1.57 34.67
C SER A 140 6.56 -2.95 34.67
N PHE A 141 5.22 -2.94 34.72
CA PHE A 141 4.42 -4.15 34.56
C PHE A 141 4.54 -4.81 33.17
N HIS A 142 5.08 -4.11 32.17
CA HIS A 142 5.32 -4.69 30.83
C HIS A 142 6.58 -5.54 30.76
N HIS A 143 7.41 -5.50 31.81
CA HIS A 143 8.57 -6.38 31.98
C HIS A 143 8.41 -7.30 33.19
N LYS A 144 8.07 -6.73 34.35
CA LYS A 144 8.00 -7.43 35.63
C LYS A 144 6.57 -7.49 36.14
N ASN A 145 5.92 -8.63 35.96
CA ASN A 145 4.54 -8.87 36.38
C ASN A 145 4.36 -10.29 36.91
N ILE A 146 3.15 -10.57 37.42
CA ILE A 146 2.80 -11.83 38.06
C ILE A 146 2.68 -13.02 37.08
N SER A 147 2.42 -12.77 35.80
CA SER A 147 2.22 -13.82 34.79
C SER A 147 3.52 -14.28 34.14
N GLY A 148 4.62 -13.52 34.31
CA GLY A 148 5.92 -13.80 33.70
C GLY A 148 5.97 -13.50 32.19
N VAL A 149 4.89 -12.97 31.61
CA VAL A 149 4.85 -12.56 30.20
C VAL A 149 5.46 -11.17 30.09
N HIS A 150 6.35 -10.95 29.13
CA HIS A 150 6.90 -9.63 28.87
C HIS A 150 6.77 -9.29 27.37
N VAL A 151 6.77 -8.00 27.08
CA VAL A 151 6.77 -7.48 25.71
C VAL A 151 8.06 -6.72 25.44
N GLY A 152 8.59 -6.77 24.22
CA GLY A 152 9.79 -6.05 23.84
C GLY A 152 9.55 -4.58 23.52
N CYS A 153 10.63 -3.81 23.32
CA CYS A 153 10.52 -2.39 22.96
C CYS A 153 9.69 -2.18 21.68
N ALA A 154 9.92 -3.00 20.66
CA ALA A 154 9.24 -2.87 19.36
C ALA A 154 7.75 -3.18 19.42
N ASP A 155 7.28 -3.99 20.37
CA ASP A 155 5.86 -4.32 20.50
C ASP A 155 5.01 -3.07 20.77
N CYS A 156 5.58 -2.09 21.49
CA CYS A 156 4.95 -0.80 21.73
C CYS A 156 5.37 0.26 20.72
N HIS A 157 6.67 0.37 20.40
CA HIS A 157 7.21 1.50 19.62
C HIS A 157 7.19 1.32 18.10
N VAL A 158 7.11 0.09 17.57
CA VAL A 158 7.21 -0.18 16.13
C VAL A 158 5.86 -0.68 15.60
N PRO A 159 5.29 -0.05 14.56
CA PRO A 159 4.10 -0.57 13.89
C PRO A 159 4.23 -2.04 13.48
N LYS A 160 3.18 -2.83 13.69
CA LYS A 160 3.14 -4.23 13.26
C LYS A 160 2.87 -4.40 11.76
N ASP A 161 2.08 -3.50 11.16
CA ASP A 161 1.80 -3.52 9.71
C ASP A 161 2.99 -3.05 8.87
N PHE A 162 3.27 -3.78 7.78
CA PHE A 162 4.50 -3.62 6.98
C PHE A 162 4.73 -2.20 6.44
N PRO A 163 3.74 -1.51 5.82
CA PRO A 163 3.97 -0.17 5.28
C PRO A 163 4.36 0.84 6.36
N ALA A 164 3.65 0.86 7.49
CA ALA A 164 3.97 1.81 8.55
C ALA A 164 5.23 1.41 9.32
N LYS A 165 5.53 0.11 9.45
CA LYS A 165 6.78 -0.38 10.02
C LYS A 165 7.96 0.19 9.24
N TYR A 166 7.90 0.09 7.92
CA TYR A 166 8.96 0.58 7.04
C TYR A 166 9.15 2.10 7.16
N ILE A 167 8.06 2.88 7.16
CA ILE A 167 8.11 4.34 7.37
C ILE A 167 8.72 4.68 8.74
N ALA A 168 8.30 3.99 9.80
CA ALA A 168 8.84 4.21 11.14
C ALA A 168 10.34 3.88 11.22
N LYS A 169 10.79 2.83 10.53
CA LYS A 169 12.21 2.47 10.46
C LYS A 169 13.04 3.49 9.67
N ILE A 170 12.49 4.06 8.60
CA ILE A 170 13.13 5.19 7.90
C ILE A 170 13.22 6.40 8.84
N ALA A 171 12.15 6.74 9.56
CA ALA A 171 12.16 7.85 10.50
C ALA A 171 13.18 7.66 11.62
N ALA A 172 13.32 6.43 12.13
CA ALA A 172 14.29 6.04 13.16
C ALA A 172 15.75 6.13 12.71
N SER A 173 16.04 6.26 11.40
CA SER A 173 17.41 6.55 10.94
C SER A 173 17.96 7.86 11.51
N LYS A 174 17.08 8.79 11.89
CA LYS A 174 17.47 10.02 12.60
C LYS A 174 18.07 9.75 13.98
N ASP A 175 17.68 8.66 14.64
CA ASP A 175 18.22 8.30 15.96
C ASP A 175 19.71 7.95 15.85
N VAL A 176 20.11 7.29 14.76
CA VAL A 176 21.53 7.02 14.46
C VAL A 176 22.30 8.32 14.21
N LEU A 177 21.71 9.28 13.49
CA LEU A 177 22.33 10.60 13.30
C LEU A 177 22.51 11.32 14.65
N HIS A 178 21.49 11.32 15.50
CA HIS A 178 21.55 11.99 16.81
C HIS A 178 22.47 11.30 17.81
N HIS A 179 22.66 9.99 17.68
CA HIS A 179 23.70 9.23 18.38
C HIS A 179 25.10 9.74 17.99
N LEU A 180 25.38 9.85 16.69
CA LEU A 180 26.67 10.36 16.20
C LEU A 180 26.91 11.83 16.59
N LEU A 181 25.85 12.63 16.69
CA LEU A 181 25.92 14.03 17.13
C LEU A 181 26.01 14.20 18.66
N GLY A 182 25.84 13.14 19.46
CA GLY A 182 25.85 13.23 20.92
C GLY A 182 24.72 14.10 21.49
N THR A 183 23.52 14.04 20.87
CA THR A 183 22.42 14.95 21.23
C THR A 183 21.89 14.71 22.65
N ILE A 184 21.94 13.47 23.14
CA ILE A 184 21.45 13.03 24.46
C ILE A 184 22.44 12.10 25.18
N ASP A 185 23.74 12.33 24.98
CA ASP A 185 24.85 11.50 25.49
C ASP A 185 25.08 11.55 27.01
N THR A 186 24.41 12.47 27.69
CA THR A 186 24.53 12.72 29.14
C THR A 186 23.13 12.72 29.78
N PRO A 187 23.01 12.35 31.06
CA PRO A 187 21.73 12.38 31.77
C PRO A 187 21.03 13.74 31.69
N GLU A 188 21.78 14.84 31.80
CA GLU A 188 21.26 16.20 31.77
C GLU A 188 20.68 16.54 30.39
N LYS A 189 21.38 16.17 29.30
CA LYS A 189 20.86 16.35 27.93
C LYS A 189 19.66 15.46 27.65
N TYR A 190 19.67 14.22 28.13
CA TYR A 190 18.53 13.31 28.02
C TYR A 190 17.29 13.88 28.69
N GLU A 191 17.42 14.34 29.95
CA GLU A 191 16.29 14.94 30.68
C GLU A 191 15.81 16.24 30.04
N ALA A 192 16.72 17.09 29.52
CA ALA A 192 16.36 18.29 28.77
C ALA A 192 15.53 17.99 27.50
N GLN A 193 15.74 16.82 26.88
CA GLN A 193 15.00 16.38 25.69
C GLN A 193 13.86 15.41 26.00
N ARG A 194 13.68 14.96 27.25
CA ARG A 194 12.75 13.87 27.60
C ARG A 194 11.33 14.18 27.18
N LEU A 195 10.82 15.38 27.46
CA LEU A 195 9.47 15.78 27.07
C LEU A 195 9.28 15.81 25.56
N VAL A 196 10.26 16.35 24.82
CA VAL A 196 10.22 16.41 23.36
C VAL A 196 10.18 15.01 22.76
N MET A 197 11.02 14.10 23.25
CA MET A 197 11.03 12.69 22.83
C MET A 197 9.71 12.00 23.18
N ALA A 198 9.21 12.18 24.40
CA ALA A 198 7.97 11.60 24.87
C ALA A 198 6.77 12.05 24.02
N GLN A 199 6.65 13.36 23.74
CA GLN A 199 5.58 13.92 22.90
C GLN A 199 5.61 13.37 21.48
N ARG A 200 6.79 13.19 20.88
CA ARG A 200 6.91 12.56 19.55
C ARG A 200 6.39 11.12 19.55
N VAL A 201 6.76 10.34 20.57
CA VAL A 201 6.29 8.96 20.71
C VAL A 201 4.78 8.91 20.98
N TRP A 202 4.28 9.76 21.88
CA TRP A 202 2.85 9.84 22.19
C TRP A 202 2.05 10.23 20.95
N SER A 203 2.43 11.31 20.26
CA SER A 203 1.78 11.73 19.02
C SER A 203 1.77 10.61 17.96
N HIS A 204 2.86 9.84 17.85
CA HIS A 204 2.90 8.67 16.97
C HIS A 204 1.89 7.58 17.40
N MET A 205 1.80 7.28 18.69
CA MET A 205 0.85 6.31 19.22
C MET A 205 -0.61 6.79 19.10
N GLU A 206 -0.87 8.08 19.34
CA GLU A 206 -2.17 8.75 19.23
C GLU A 206 -2.67 8.76 17.78
N SER A 207 -1.84 9.18 16.82
CA SER A 207 -2.20 9.18 15.39
C SER A 207 -2.55 7.78 14.86
N ARG A 208 -2.07 6.73 15.55
CA ARG A 208 -2.38 5.33 15.27
C ARG A 208 -3.42 4.73 16.22
N LYS A 209 -4.13 5.55 16.99
CA LYS A 209 -5.17 5.15 17.94
C LYS A 209 -4.73 4.01 18.85
N SER A 210 -3.51 4.10 19.37
CA SER A 210 -2.88 3.10 20.25
C SER A 210 -2.96 1.66 19.71
N LYS A 211 -2.88 1.46 18.38
CA LYS A 211 -3.03 0.15 17.72
C LYS A 211 -2.06 -0.91 18.28
N ASN A 212 -0.86 -0.51 18.69
CA ASN A 212 0.11 -1.42 19.28
C ASN A 212 -0.33 -1.88 20.68
N CYS A 213 -0.84 -0.96 21.52
CA CYS A 213 -1.43 -1.31 22.82
C CYS A 213 -2.61 -2.27 22.62
N ARG A 214 -3.54 -1.94 21.71
CA ARG A 214 -4.72 -2.76 21.42
C ARG A 214 -4.42 -4.12 20.79
N GLY A 215 -3.19 -4.33 20.29
CA GLY A 215 -2.74 -5.65 19.87
C GLY A 215 -2.67 -6.67 21.02
N CYS A 216 -2.63 -6.21 22.27
CA CYS A 216 -2.68 -7.05 23.47
C CYS A 216 -3.77 -6.61 24.47
N HIS A 217 -4.16 -5.32 24.45
CA HIS A 217 -5.17 -4.71 25.32
C HIS A 217 -6.36 -4.22 24.50
N ASP A 218 -7.13 -5.16 23.96
CA ASP A 218 -8.32 -4.81 23.18
C ASP A 218 -9.52 -4.48 24.08
N PHE A 219 -10.25 -3.41 23.76
CA PHE A 219 -11.40 -2.98 24.55
C PHE A 219 -12.52 -4.03 24.61
N GLU A 220 -12.71 -4.82 23.55
CA GLU A 220 -13.74 -5.86 23.51
C GLU A 220 -13.40 -7.06 24.39
N SER A 221 -12.11 -7.25 24.69
CA SER A 221 -11.60 -8.35 25.52
C SER A 221 -11.29 -7.92 26.95
N MET A 222 -11.61 -6.68 27.33
CA MET A 222 -11.46 -6.21 28.70
C MET A 222 -12.68 -6.58 29.54
N GLU A 223 -12.48 -7.33 30.61
CA GLU A 223 -13.52 -7.58 31.62
C GLU A 223 -13.77 -6.33 32.46
N LEU A 224 -14.68 -5.47 32.00
CA LEU A 224 -14.96 -4.18 32.62
C LEU A 224 -15.52 -4.30 34.04
N GLU A 225 -16.23 -5.39 34.36
CA GLU A 225 -16.84 -5.61 35.66
C GLU A 225 -15.82 -5.89 36.77
N GLU A 226 -14.70 -6.52 36.43
CA GLU A 226 -13.57 -6.81 37.33
C GLU A 226 -12.66 -5.60 37.57
N GLN A 227 -12.90 -4.49 36.85
CA GLN A 227 -12.13 -3.26 37.02
C GLN A 227 -12.68 -2.40 38.15
N SER A 228 -11.80 -1.58 38.76
CA SER A 228 -12.24 -0.55 39.71
C SER A 228 -13.32 0.34 39.10
N ARG A 229 -14.27 0.83 39.91
CA ARG A 229 -15.39 1.67 39.42
C ARG A 229 -14.94 2.85 38.55
N ARG A 230 -13.80 3.48 38.91
CA ARG A 230 -13.21 4.59 38.15
C ARG A 230 -12.70 4.13 36.78
N ALA A 231 -11.95 3.04 36.74
CA ALA A 231 -11.40 2.49 35.51
C ALA A 231 -12.51 2.02 34.56
N ARG A 232 -13.50 1.27 35.07
CA ARG A 232 -14.68 0.84 34.31
C ARG A 232 -15.36 2.03 33.63
N ARG A 233 -15.70 3.08 34.40
CA ARG A 233 -16.33 4.28 33.85
C ARG A 233 -15.46 4.92 32.76
N LYS A 234 -14.16 5.07 32.98
CA LYS A 234 -13.26 5.72 32.03
C LYS A 234 -12.99 4.91 30.78
N HIS A 235 -12.93 3.59 30.87
CA HIS A 235 -12.83 2.74 29.68
C HIS A 235 -14.13 2.71 28.89
N THR A 236 -15.31 2.68 29.55
CA THR A 236 -16.60 2.82 28.85
C THR A 236 -16.68 4.16 28.10
N GLU A 237 -16.37 5.27 28.79
CA GLU A 237 -16.34 6.62 28.20
C GLU A 237 -15.38 6.67 26.99
N ALA A 238 -14.18 6.09 27.12
CA ALA A 238 -13.19 6.08 26.03
C ALA A 238 -13.68 5.33 24.77
N VAL A 239 -14.43 4.24 24.94
CA VAL A 239 -15.03 3.51 23.81
C VAL A 239 -16.10 4.37 23.13
N GLU A 240 -16.91 5.10 23.90
CA GLU A 240 -17.98 5.96 23.39
C GLU A 240 -17.43 7.20 22.67
N THR A 241 -16.39 7.83 23.21
CA THR A 241 -15.77 9.05 22.66
C THR A 241 -14.75 8.76 21.55
N GLY A 242 -14.34 7.51 21.40
CA GLY A 242 -13.29 7.11 20.46
C GLY A 242 -11.87 7.47 20.92
N ASP A 243 -11.69 7.70 22.21
CA ASP A 243 -10.37 7.88 22.81
C ASP A 243 -9.52 6.60 22.73
N HIS A 244 -8.21 6.77 22.86
CA HIS A 244 -7.26 5.67 22.77
C HIS A 244 -6.36 5.61 24.00
N CYS A 245 -5.75 4.45 24.25
CA CYS A 245 -5.02 4.12 25.48
C CYS A 245 -4.05 5.23 25.92
N ILE A 246 -3.23 5.73 24.99
CA ILE A 246 -2.20 6.74 25.28
C ILE A 246 -2.76 8.15 25.56
N SER A 247 -4.06 8.41 25.32
CA SER A 247 -4.69 9.69 25.68
C SER A 247 -4.62 9.93 27.18
N CYS A 248 -4.83 8.86 27.96
CA CYS A 248 -4.86 8.89 29.41
C CYS A 248 -3.64 8.21 30.03
N HIS A 249 -3.16 7.13 29.43
CA HIS A 249 -2.07 6.33 29.97
C HIS A 249 -0.70 6.78 29.46
N LYS A 250 -0.31 8.02 29.76
CA LYS A 250 1.06 8.50 29.53
C LYS A 250 1.96 8.06 30.69
N GLY A 251 3.21 7.71 30.37
CA GLY A 251 4.19 7.30 31.38
C GLY A 251 3.96 5.92 32.02
N ILE A 252 3.34 4.99 31.30
CA ILE A 252 3.09 3.61 31.79
C ILE A 252 4.39 2.84 32.06
N VAL A 253 5.36 3.01 31.15
CA VAL A 253 6.61 2.24 31.13
C VAL A 253 7.79 3.13 31.48
N HIS A 254 7.83 4.32 30.89
CA HIS A 254 8.86 5.32 31.13
C HIS A 254 8.33 6.41 32.03
N LYS A 255 9.18 6.97 32.90
CA LYS A 255 8.77 8.04 33.82
C LYS A 255 8.25 9.23 33.04
N LEU A 256 7.17 9.82 33.53
CA LEU A 256 6.68 11.09 33.02
C LEU A 256 7.78 12.16 33.15
N PRO A 257 7.97 13.01 32.12
CA PRO A 257 8.86 14.16 32.22
C PRO A 257 8.44 15.07 33.38
N ALA A 258 9.40 15.61 34.11
CA ALA A 258 9.12 16.47 35.27
C ALA A 258 8.36 17.76 34.90
N ASN A 259 8.52 18.22 33.67
CA ASN A 259 7.88 19.39 33.09
C ASN A 259 6.62 19.05 32.27
N TYR A 260 5.94 17.93 32.58
CA TYR A 260 4.69 17.56 31.93
C TYR A 260 3.49 18.01 32.76
N ASP A 261 2.71 18.97 32.23
CA ASP A 261 1.62 19.63 32.97
C ASP A 261 0.23 18.99 32.77
N GLY A 262 0.14 17.89 32.02
CA GLY A 262 -1.11 17.14 31.81
C GLY A 262 -1.87 17.57 30.56
#